data_AF-A0A2K3NYH8-F1
#
_entry.id   AF-A0A2K3NYH8-F1
#
_cell.length_a   1.000
_cell.length_b   1.000
_cell.length_c   1.000
_cell.angle_alpha   90.00
_cell.angle_beta   90.00
_cell.angle_gamma   90.00
#
_symmetry.space_group_name_H-M   'P 1'
#
loop_
_entity.id
_entity.type
_entity.pdbx_description
1 polymer ?
#
loop_
_entity_poly.entity_id
_entity_poly.type
_entity_poly.pdbx_seq_one_letter_code
_entity_poly.pdbx_strand_id
1 'polypeptide(L)'
;MFSFLKSFDGIPHNNSTLEAHAELIFEMTRDSAVQLRAKGKVDVADDVTLEYLGSVHVQKGVIDLHFMVFKEAMLKTIKKAVEDKWSEELDCAWGIAYDELASAIKKAMGW
;
A
#
# COMPACT_ATOMS: atom_id res chain seq x y z
N MET A 1 -9.47 -7.66 4.18
CA MET A 1 -10.74 -6.93 4.05
C MET A 1 -11.23 -6.28 5.34
N PHE A 2 -11.68 -5.02 5.21
CA PHE A 2 -12.14 -4.16 6.32
C PHE A 2 -13.44 -4.68 6.93
N SER A 3 -13.34 -5.39 8.05
CA SER A 3 -14.50 -5.95 8.76
C SER A 3 -15.47 -4.89 9.29
N PHE A 4 -14.97 -3.68 9.59
CA PHE A 4 -15.78 -2.57 10.08
C PHE A 4 -16.70 -1.97 9.00
N LEU A 5 -16.48 -2.26 7.72
CA LEU A 5 -17.37 -1.81 6.65
C LEU A 5 -18.67 -2.63 6.58
N LYS A 6 -18.74 -3.80 7.21
CA LYS A 6 -19.93 -4.68 7.16
C LYS A 6 -21.21 -4.04 7.72
N SER A 7 -21.08 -3.03 8.57
CA SER A 7 -22.22 -2.31 9.17
C SER A 7 -22.68 -1.11 8.34
N PHE A 8 -22.06 -0.82 7.20
CA PHE A 8 -22.40 0.31 6.34
C PHE A 8 -23.04 -0.17 5.04
N ASP A 9 -24.04 0.57 4.56
CA ASP A 9 -24.58 0.40 3.21
C ASP A 9 -23.69 1.19 2.24
N GLY A 10 -22.65 0.53 1.72
CA GLY A 10 -21.62 1.14 0.87
C GLY A 10 -20.37 1.59 1.63
N ILE A 11 -19.52 2.39 0.96
CA ILE A 11 -18.29 2.93 1.55
C ILE A 11 -18.65 4.23 2.28
N PRO A 12 -18.53 4.28 3.62
CA PRO A 12 -18.81 5.50 4.36
C PRO A 12 -17.84 6.61 3.99
N HIS A 13 -18.36 7.81 3.81
CA HIS A 13 -17.55 9.02 3.72
C HIS A 13 -16.91 9.33 5.08
N ASN A 14 -15.68 9.84 5.07
CA ASN A 14 -14.94 10.30 6.25
C ASN A 14 -14.76 9.23 7.34
N ASN A 15 -14.51 7.99 6.95
CA ASN A 15 -14.20 6.92 7.89
C ASN A 15 -12.73 6.98 8.30
N SER A 16 -12.48 7.42 9.53
CA SER A 16 -11.12 7.62 10.06
C SER A 16 -10.24 6.36 10.00
N THR A 17 -10.82 5.16 10.09
CA THR A 17 -10.05 3.91 10.00
C THR A 17 -9.60 3.62 8.58
N LEU A 18 -10.47 3.88 7.59
CA LEU A 18 -10.12 3.74 6.18
C LEU A 18 -9.09 4.79 5.75
N GLU A 19 -9.26 6.04 6.20
CA GLU A 19 -8.34 7.14 5.94
C GLU A 19 -6.95 6.85 6.51
N ALA A 20 -6.86 6.47 7.79
CA ALA A 20 -5.57 6.15 8.42
C ALA A 20 -4.85 4.99 7.71
N HIS A 21 -5.58 3.99 7.23
CA HIS A 21 -4.97 2.90 6.47
C HIS A 21 -4.45 3.37 5.10
N ALA A 22 -5.20 4.23 4.41
CA ALA A 22 -4.75 4.81 3.14
C ALA A 22 -3.49 5.66 3.34
N GLU A 23 -3.48 6.55 4.33
CA GLU A 23 -2.32 7.39 4.67
C GLU A 23 -1.08 6.54 4.96
N LEU A 24 -1.23 5.48 5.76
CA LEU A 24 -0.13 4.56 6.08
C LEU A 24 0.47 3.93 4.81
N ILE A 25 -0.35 3.54 3.83
CA ILE A 25 0.18 2.97 2.59
C ILE A 25 0.95 4.00 1.77
N PHE A 26 0.45 5.24 1.68
CA PHE A 26 1.16 6.32 1.00
C PHE A 26 2.50 6.64 1.66
N GLU A 27 2.54 6.70 2.99
CA GLU A 27 3.76 6.90 3.78
C GLU A 27 4.77 5.77 3.55
N MET A 28 4.35 4.52 3.73
CA MET A 28 5.24 3.36 3.56
C MET A 28 5.74 3.21 2.12
N THR A 29 4.92 3.58 1.11
CA THR A 29 5.34 3.55 -0.30
C THR A 29 6.38 4.63 -0.59
N ARG A 30 6.17 5.86 -0.08
CA ARG A 30 7.16 6.93 -0.16
C ARG A 30 8.48 6.51 0.49
N ASP A 31 8.42 5.94 1.68
CA ASP A 31 9.61 5.52 2.42
C ASP A 31 10.34 4.38 1.71
N SER A 32 9.60 3.47 1.07
CA SER A 32 10.16 2.43 0.21
C SER A 32 10.93 3.03 -0.97
N ALA A 33 10.41 4.09 -1.61
CA ALA A 33 11.12 4.81 -2.67
C ALA A 33 12.43 5.45 -2.15
N VAL A 34 12.39 6.08 -0.97
CA VAL A 34 13.58 6.66 -0.32
C VAL A 34 14.62 5.57 -0.05
N GLN A 35 14.20 4.43 0.48
CA GLN A 35 15.06 3.29 0.76
C GLN A 35 15.68 2.70 -0.52
N LEU A 36 14.89 2.47 -1.57
CA LEU A 36 15.40 2.00 -2.86
C LEU A 36 16.47 2.91 -3.41
N ARG A 37 16.25 4.23 -3.35
CA ARG A 37 17.25 5.21 -3.77
C ARG A 37 18.53 5.17 -2.92
N ALA A 38 18.41 4.99 -1.61
CA ALA A 38 19.54 5.07 -0.68
C ALA A 38 20.38 3.79 -0.65
N LYS A 39 19.74 2.61 -0.70
CA LYS A 39 20.38 1.30 -0.47
C LYS A 39 20.06 0.22 -1.51
N GLY A 40 19.22 0.50 -2.50
CA GLY A 40 18.88 -0.46 -3.56
C GLY A 40 17.95 -1.59 -3.14
N LYS A 41 17.38 -1.53 -1.94
CA LYS A 41 16.41 -2.52 -1.41
C LYS A 41 15.42 -1.86 -0.46
N VAL A 42 14.28 -2.50 -0.24
CA VAL A 42 13.31 -2.12 0.80
C VAL A 42 13.47 -3.05 1.99
N ASP A 43 13.74 -2.47 3.16
CA ASP A 43 13.60 -3.17 4.45
C ASP A 43 12.39 -2.54 5.16
N VAL A 44 11.28 -3.28 5.20
CA VAL A 44 10.02 -2.81 5.79
C VAL A 44 10.09 -2.97 7.30
N ALA A 45 10.29 -1.86 8.02
CA ALA A 45 10.30 -1.80 9.48
C ALA A 45 11.22 -2.87 10.12
N ASP A 46 11.02 -3.14 11.41
CA ASP A 46 11.62 -4.30 12.08
C ASP A 46 10.83 -5.58 11.80
N ASP A 47 11.44 -6.73 12.07
CA ASP A 47 10.82 -8.05 11.83
C ASP A 47 9.46 -8.21 12.54
N VAL A 48 9.31 -7.64 13.74
CA VAL A 48 8.08 -7.69 14.53
C VAL A 48 6.94 -6.96 13.81
N THR A 49 7.23 -5.77 13.28
CA THR A 49 6.25 -4.97 12.53
C THR A 49 5.89 -5.67 11.23
N LEU A 50 6.87 -6.22 10.51
CA LEU A 50 6.63 -6.91 9.25
C LEU A 50 5.80 -8.19 9.45
N GLU A 51 6.08 -8.97 10.49
CA GLU A 51 5.29 -10.15 10.87
C GLU A 51 3.84 -9.76 11.21
N TYR A 52 3.65 -8.68 11.98
CA TYR A 52 2.31 -8.16 12.29
C TYR A 52 1.55 -7.76 11.02
N LEU A 53 2.20 -7.04 10.10
CA LEU A 53 1.60 -6.66 8.82
C LEU A 53 1.16 -7.89 8.03
N GLY A 54 2.04 -8.88 7.87
CA GLY A 54 1.71 -10.14 7.20
C GLY A 54 0.51 -10.85 7.84
N SER A 55 0.56 -11.04 9.16
CA SER A 55 -0.49 -11.71 9.94
C SER A 55 -1.86 -11.04 9.78
N VAL A 56 -1.94 -9.71 9.88
CA VAL A 56 -3.20 -8.98 9.72
C VAL A 56 -3.73 -9.10 8.29
N HIS A 57 -2.88 -9.03 7.26
CA HIS A 57 -3.33 -9.19 5.88
C HIS A 57 -3.88 -10.60 5.63
N VAL A 58 -3.25 -11.65 6.18
CA VAL A 58 -3.76 -13.04 6.14
C VAL A 58 -5.08 -13.16 6.90
N GLN A 59 -5.16 -12.68 8.14
CA GLN A 59 -6.36 -12.75 8.98
C GLN A 59 -7.57 -12.07 8.29
N LYS A 60 -7.31 -10.99 7.54
CA LYS A 60 -8.33 -10.24 6.82
C LYS A 60 -8.63 -10.81 5.43
N GLY A 61 -7.98 -11.91 5.01
CA GLY A 61 -8.23 -12.57 3.72
C GLY A 61 -7.76 -11.74 2.51
N VAL A 62 -6.64 -11.02 2.65
CA VAL A 62 -6.03 -10.31 1.52
C VAL A 62 -5.37 -11.34 0.58
N ILE A 63 -5.52 -11.15 -0.72
CA ILE A 63 -4.98 -12.03 -1.78
C ILE A 63 -4.26 -11.16 -2.81
N ASP A 64 -3.51 -11.77 -3.71
CA ASP A 64 -2.63 -11.07 -4.65
C ASP A 64 -3.37 -10.01 -5.47
N LEU A 65 -4.57 -10.36 -5.93
CA LEU A 65 -5.44 -9.46 -6.70
C LEU A 65 -5.77 -8.16 -5.94
N HIS A 66 -5.90 -8.19 -4.61
CA HIS A 66 -6.16 -6.99 -3.83
C HIS A 66 -4.99 -6.01 -3.85
N PHE A 67 -3.75 -6.49 -3.86
CA PHE A 67 -2.56 -5.64 -4.01
C PHE A 67 -2.52 -5.01 -5.41
N MET A 68 -2.84 -5.79 -6.45
CA MET A 68 -2.87 -5.29 -7.83
C MET A 68 -3.91 -4.18 -8.02
N VAL A 69 -5.14 -4.41 -7.56
CA VAL A 69 -6.23 -3.43 -7.66
C VAL A 69 -5.91 -2.18 -6.84
N PHE A 70 -5.31 -2.33 -5.66
CA PHE A 70 -4.90 -1.18 -4.86
C PHE A 70 -3.81 -0.36 -5.56
N LYS A 71 -2.78 -1.00 -6.15
CA LYS A 71 -1.74 -0.30 -6.91
C LYS A 71 -2.34 0.57 -8.01
N GLU A 72 -3.25 0.01 -8.80
CA GLU A 72 -3.94 0.73 -9.87
C GLU A 72 -4.72 1.93 -9.33
N ALA A 73 -5.47 1.74 -8.24
CA ALA A 73 -6.23 2.81 -7.59
C ALA A 73 -5.32 3.92 -7.03
N MET A 74 -4.18 3.55 -6.43
CA MET A 74 -3.19 4.48 -5.89
C MET A 74 -2.59 5.34 -7.00
N LEU A 75 -2.14 4.74 -8.11
CA LEU A 75 -1.55 5.46 -9.23
C LEU A 75 -2.57 6.40 -9.89
N LYS A 76 -3.82 5.95 -10.09
CA LYS A 76 -4.91 6.81 -10.56
C LYS A 76 -5.19 7.97 -9.61
N THR A 77 -5.10 7.74 -8.30
CA THR A 77 -5.29 8.78 -7.28
C THR A 77 -4.18 9.83 -7.34
N ILE A 78 -2.92 9.40 -7.44
CA ILE A 78 -1.77 10.30 -7.58
C ILE A 78 -1.90 11.10 -8.86
N LYS A 79 -2.20 10.45 -10.00
CA LYS A 79 -2.42 11.10 -11.29
C LYS A 79 -3.46 12.21 -11.21
N LYS A 80 -4.58 11.95 -10.53
CA LYS A 80 -5.62 12.96 -10.30
C LYS A 80 -5.13 14.09 -9.39
N ALA A 81 -4.36 13.78 -8.36
CA ALA A 81 -3.89 14.76 -7.37
C ALA A 81 -2.78 15.68 -7.88
N VAL A 82 -1.91 15.18 -8.76
CA VAL A 82 -0.77 15.96 -9.28
C VAL A 82 -1.07 16.62 -10.64
N GLU A 83 -2.20 16.30 -11.26
CA GLU A 83 -2.72 16.89 -12.49
C GLU A 83 -1.65 16.99 -13.60
N ASP A 84 -1.23 18.21 -13.94
CA ASP A 84 -0.27 18.54 -15.00
C ASP A 84 1.16 18.07 -14.71
N LYS A 85 1.46 17.73 -13.45
CA LYS A 85 2.78 17.21 -13.03
C LYS A 85 2.89 15.70 -13.18
N TRP A 86 1.84 15.02 -13.65
CA TRP A 86 1.90 13.59 -13.92
C TRP A 86 2.86 13.28 -15.06
N SER A 87 3.69 12.24 -14.89
CA SER A 87 4.57 11.73 -15.94
C SER A 87 4.69 10.21 -15.85
N GLU A 88 5.20 9.57 -16.90
CA GLU A 88 5.48 8.12 -16.89
C GLU A 88 6.54 7.76 -15.85
N GLU A 89 7.51 8.64 -15.62
CA GLU A 89 8.53 8.47 -14.58
C GLU A 89 7.92 8.51 -13.18
N LEU A 90 6.94 9.39 -12.94
CA LEU A 90 6.25 9.45 -11.65
C LEU A 90 5.40 8.19 -11.42
N ASP A 91 4.71 7.70 -12.45
CA ASP A 91 3.98 6.43 -12.43
C ASP A 91 4.90 5.26 -12.08
N CYS A 92 6.03 5.15 -12.78
CA CYS A 92 7.02 4.10 -12.57
C CYS A 92 7.63 4.18 -11.17
N ALA A 93 8.00 5.37 -10.70
CA ALA A 93 8.63 5.53 -9.39
C ALA A 93 7.71 5.07 -8.25
N TRP A 94 6.43 5.48 -8.27
CA TRP A 94 5.44 5.04 -7.28
C TRP A 94 5.09 3.56 -7.45
N GLY A 95 4.98 3.09 -8.70
CA GLY A 95 4.66 1.71 -9.01
C GLY A 95 5.73 0.73 -8.49
N ILE A 96 7.01 1.01 -8.74
CA ILE A 96 8.14 0.20 -8.29
C ILE A 96 8.23 0.22 -6.75
N ALA A 97 8.12 1.39 -6.13
CA ALA A 97 8.19 1.50 -4.68
C ALA A 97 7.07 0.70 -3.99
N TYR A 98 5.86 0.73 -4.54
CA TYR A 98 4.74 -0.07 -4.05
C TYR A 98 4.96 -1.57 -4.26
N ASP A 99 5.47 -1.98 -5.42
CA ASP A 99 5.72 -3.40 -5.70
C ASP A 99 6.71 -4.02 -4.72
N GLU A 100 7.78 -3.30 -4.39
CA GLU A 100 8.78 -3.75 -3.41
C GLU A 100 8.21 -3.83 -1.98
N LEU A 101 7.42 -2.83 -1.58
CA LEU A 101 6.68 -2.86 -0.32
C LEU A 101 5.71 -4.06 -0.27
N ALA A 102 4.91 -4.24 -1.31
CA ALA A 102 3.96 -5.34 -1.41
C ALA A 102 4.68 -6.69 -1.40
N SER A 103 5.81 -6.83 -2.09
CA SER A 103 6.65 -8.03 -2.09
C SER A 103 7.12 -8.40 -0.67
N ALA A 104 7.60 -7.42 0.10
CA ALA A 104 8.00 -7.65 1.49
C ALA A 104 6.82 -8.12 2.37
N ILE A 105 5.65 -7.48 2.26
CA ILE A 105 4.45 -7.88 3.01
C ILE A 105 3.98 -9.28 2.59
N LYS A 106 3.95 -9.59 1.29
CA LYS A 106 3.54 -10.90 0.75
C LYS A 106 4.44 -12.02 1.26
N LYS A 107 5.75 -11.80 1.33
CA LYS A 107 6.68 -12.75 1.96
C LYS A 107 6.32 -13.00 3.43
N ALA A 108 5.98 -11.96 4.18
CA ALA A 108 5.52 -12.08 5.57
C ALA A 108 4.14 -12.75 5.69
N MET A 109 3.32 -12.72 4.64
CA MET A 109 2.08 -13.49 4.53
C MET A 109 2.32 -14.98 4.19
N GLY A 110 3.57 -15.36 3.89
CA GLY A 110 3.96 -16.73 3.53
C GLY A 110 3.90 -17.06 2.05
N TRP A 111 4.01 -16.07 1.16
CA TRP A 111 4.12 -16.28 -0.30
C TRP A 111 5.58 -16.33 -0.77
#